data_AF-A0A7C1CU36-F1
#
_entry.id   AF-A0A7C1CU36-F1
#
_cell.length_a   1.000
_cell.length_b   1.000
_cell.length_c   1.000
_cell.angle_alpha   90.00
_cell.angle_beta   90.00
_cell.angle_gamma   90.00
#
_symmetry.space_group_name_H-M   'P 1'
#
loop_
_entity.id
_entity.type
_entity.pdbx_description
1 polymer ?
#
loop_
_entity_poly.entity_id
_entity_poly.type
_entity_poly.pdbx_seq_one_letter_code
_entity_poly.pdbx_strand_id
1 'polypeptide(L)'
;KNDSFCKRGDGRLFRAAVWPGESGFPDFLNAATRSWWGEYYSRLLRIGIAGFWNDMNEPAIFYTPESLRELRLMFAELEDRGIETEFLFGRIMSKKKYYDYGTDFTQRDDTGTVHQHRKVRNIYGFNMARASYEGIRRYDPGRRPFNITRSSYPGIQRYAILWTGDNDSQWEHLLSEIRLVQSISMAGVSFTGCDVGGFGGDCSGELLVRWTQLGVFLPFFRNHSAIGTRRQEPWAFDEEIEGLVKKAIELRYSLLPYLYTIHKQSVDGETTMIRPLSIVWPQDRETYYADDQFMLGSAIMAAPVYQRNSEGRHVYLPEGEWLDLNSKSVIDGGHIWVNAPLDTIPHFQRRDTLLPTTASTQYTDGGSWGDLHFTGFVEERAEFDLYEDDGFSYAYKNGEYSIKKLVVTNTHDGIKIEVRPQRGTFKCNERVLSFEIYNESGLHEARISDSASGCEILVE
;
A
#
# COMPACT_ATOMS: atom_id res chain seq x y z
N LYS A 1 22.48 4.25 -28.94
CA LYS A 1 21.57 3.24 -28.35
C LYS A 1 22.34 2.17 -27.56
N ASN A 2 23.48 1.63 -28.05
CA ASN A 2 24.26 0.63 -27.30
C ASN A 2 24.85 1.11 -25.96
N ASP A 3 25.00 2.42 -25.76
CA ASP A 3 25.53 2.97 -24.51
C ASP A 3 24.48 3.11 -23.39
N SER A 4 23.21 2.81 -23.68
CA SER A 4 22.12 2.86 -22.68
C SER A 4 21.95 1.54 -21.92
N PHE A 5 22.78 0.54 -22.20
CA PHE A 5 22.67 -0.79 -21.62
C PHE A 5 23.93 -1.18 -20.85
N CYS A 6 23.74 -2.00 -19.82
CA CYS A 6 24.79 -2.62 -19.03
C CYS A 6 25.76 -3.42 -19.90
N LYS A 7 27.05 -3.35 -19.58
CA LYS A 7 28.13 -4.01 -20.32
C LYS A 7 28.90 -4.97 -19.42
N ARG A 8 29.45 -6.04 -20.00
CA ARG A 8 30.42 -6.92 -19.35
C ARG A 8 31.75 -6.20 -19.13
N GLY A 9 32.65 -6.80 -18.35
CA GLY A 9 33.98 -6.25 -18.07
C GLY A 9 34.86 -6.07 -19.32
N ASP A 10 34.58 -6.81 -20.40
CA ASP A 10 35.24 -6.69 -21.71
C ASP A 10 34.61 -5.61 -22.63
N GLY A 11 33.60 -4.88 -22.14
CA GLY A 11 32.89 -3.83 -22.86
C GLY A 11 31.78 -4.33 -23.79
N ARG A 12 31.54 -5.63 -23.92
CA ARG A 12 30.42 -6.18 -24.70
C ARG A 12 29.10 -5.99 -23.95
N LEU A 13 27.98 -5.97 -24.69
CA LEU A 13 26.64 -5.88 -24.10
C LEU A 13 26.38 -7.08 -23.16
N PHE A 14 25.93 -6.81 -21.94
CA PHE A 14 25.44 -7.87 -21.06
C PHE A 14 24.04 -8.32 -21.51
N ARG A 15 23.86 -9.62 -21.63
CA ARG A 15 22.62 -10.26 -22.06
C ARG A 15 22.31 -11.43 -21.14
N ALA A 16 21.07 -11.50 -20.69
CA ALA A 16 20.56 -12.61 -19.91
C ALA A 16 19.07 -12.83 -20.20
N ALA A 17 18.56 -14.01 -19.87
CA ALA A 17 17.18 -14.35 -20.11
C ALA A 17 16.26 -13.84 -18.99
N VAL A 18 15.15 -13.25 -19.42
CA VAL A 18 13.94 -12.95 -18.63
C VAL A 18 12.72 -13.40 -19.45
N TRP A 19 11.52 -12.91 -19.15
CA TRP A 19 10.27 -13.36 -19.79
C TRP A 19 10.29 -13.45 -21.33
N PRO A 20 10.77 -12.46 -22.11
CA PRO A 20 10.82 -12.57 -23.56
C PRO A 20 12.01 -13.39 -24.10
N GLY A 21 12.80 -14.02 -23.23
CA GLY A 21 14.07 -14.66 -23.57
C GLY A 21 15.26 -13.71 -23.41
N GLU A 22 16.28 -13.86 -24.27
CA GLU A 22 17.53 -13.09 -24.19
C GLU A 22 17.26 -11.58 -24.31
N SER A 23 17.64 -10.83 -23.27
CA SER A 23 17.34 -9.41 -23.12
C SER A 23 18.59 -8.62 -22.71
N GLY A 24 18.62 -7.35 -23.12
CA GLY A 24 19.57 -6.37 -22.59
C GLY A 24 19.01 -5.68 -21.35
N PHE A 25 19.90 -5.26 -20.45
CA PHE A 25 19.55 -4.58 -19.21
C PHE A 25 19.87 -3.10 -19.32
N PRO A 26 18.90 -2.17 -19.26
CA PRO A 26 19.19 -0.75 -19.29
C PRO A 26 20.07 -0.35 -18.10
N ASP A 27 21.04 0.53 -18.35
CA ASP A 27 21.93 1.10 -17.33
C ASP A 27 21.26 2.31 -16.66
N PHE A 28 20.37 2.04 -15.70
CA PHE A 28 19.60 3.10 -15.03
C PHE A 28 20.44 4.00 -14.11
N LEU A 29 21.70 3.65 -13.83
CA LEU A 29 22.61 4.53 -13.11
C LEU A 29 22.92 5.80 -13.93
N ASN A 30 22.87 5.69 -15.26
CA ASN A 30 23.09 6.79 -16.20
C ASN A 30 21.81 7.61 -16.49
N ALA A 31 21.89 8.93 -16.33
CA ALA A 31 20.80 9.87 -16.56
C ALA A 31 20.31 9.90 -18.01
N ALA A 32 21.21 9.74 -18.99
CA ALA A 32 20.82 9.68 -20.39
C ALA A 32 20.00 8.40 -20.67
N THR A 33 20.35 7.28 -20.05
CA THR A 33 19.52 6.06 -20.10
C THR A 33 18.16 6.28 -19.45
N ARG A 34 18.10 6.89 -18.25
CA ARG A 34 16.82 7.20 -17.60
C ARG A 34 15.94 8.10 -18.47
N SER A 35 16.54 9.11 -19.09
CA SER A 35 15.83 10.02 -19.99
C SER A 35 15.29 9.32 -21.24
N TRP A 36 16.11 8.47 -21.86
CA TRP A 36 15.72 7.63 -23.01
C TRP A 36 14.61 6.65 -22.64
N TRP A 37 14.72 5.98 -21.49
CA TRP A 37 13.65 5.12 -20.96
C TRP A 37 12.34 5.88 -20.78
N GLY A 38 12.44 7.12 -20.28
CA GLY A 38 11.31 8.03 -20.11
C GLY A 38 10.53 8.34 -21.41
N GLU A 39 11.18 8.32 -22.58
CA GLU A 39 10.55 8.64 -23.87
C GLU A 39 9.43 7.66 -24.25
N TYR A 40 9.54 6.39 -23.82
CA TYR A 40 8.54 5.36 -24.12
C TYR A 40 7.18 5.64 -23.47
N TYR A 41 7.16 6.34 -22.33
CA TYR A 41 5.92 6.71 -21.64
C TYR A 41 5.04 7.64 -22.46
N SER A 42 5.63 8.50 -23.30
CA SER A 42 4.87 9.41 -24.15
C SER A 42 3.85 8.70 -25.03
N ARG A 43 4.21 7.54 -25.60
CA ARG A 43 3.33 6.76 -26.46
C ARG A 43 2.23 6.08 -25.66
N LEU A 44 2.56 5.56 -24.49
CA LEU A 44 1.62 4.84 -23.62
C LEU A 44 0.57 5.81 -23.03
N LEU A 45 1.01 6.99 -22.60
CA LEU A 45 0.12 8.05 -22.12
C LEU A 45 -0.83 8.53 -23.22
N ARG A 46 -0.35 8.69 -24.46
CA ARG A 46 -1.18 9.11 -25.62
C ARG A 46 -2.32 8.15 -25.94
N ILE A 47 -2.17 6.86 -25.64
CA ILE A 47 -3.23 5.86 -25.85
C ILE A 47 -4.12 5.66 -24.60
N GLY A 48 -3.91 6.46 -23.55
CA GLY A 48 -4.77 6.50 -22.36
C GLY A 48 -4.32 5.64 -21.18
N ILE A 49 -3.11 5.05 -21.20
CA ILE A 49 -2.58 4.33 -20.03
C ILE A 49 -2.27 5.33 -18.93
N ALA A 50 -2.89 5.17 -17.75
CA ALA A 50 -2.82 6.11 -16.63
C ALA A 50 -1.89 5.66 -15.48
N GLY A 51 -1.38 4.43 -15.52
CA GLY A 51 -0.54 3.89 -14.46
C GLY A 51 0.45 2.85 -14.98
N PHE A 52 1.58 2.70 -14.27
CA PHE A 52 2.71 1.90 -14.71
C PHE A 52 3.25 1.03 -13.58
N TRP A 53 3.66 -0.18 -13.91
CA TRP A 53 4.19 -1.15 -12.94
C TRP A 53 5.58 -1.62 -13.40
N ASN A 54 6.59 -1.34 -12.58
CA ASN A 54 7.97 -1.76 -12.77
C ASN A 54 8.20 -3.07 -12.03
N ASP A 55 8.34 -4.15 -12.76
CA ASP A 55 8.58 -5.49 -12.24
C ASP A 55 9.97 -6.01 -12.67
N MET A 56 10.43 -7.09 -12.03
CA MET A 56 11.68 -7.79 -12.36
C MET A 56 12.95 -6.93 -12.18
N ASN A 57 12.88 -5.90 -11.34
CA ASN A 57 13.86 -4.82 -11.29
C ASN A 57 14.83 -4.89 -10.09
N GLU A 58 14.96 -6.06 -9.44
CA GLU A 58 16.04 -6.34 -8.48
C GLU A 58 17.47 -6.22 -9.04
N PRO A 59 17.78 -6.50 -10.33
CA PRO A 59 17.01 -7.14 -11.41
C PRO A 59 16.95 -8.66 -11.31
N ALA A 60 15.80 -9.24 -11.66
CA ALA A 60 15.62 -10.67 -11.78
C ALA A 60 16.22 -11.19 -13.09
N ILE A 61 16.93 -12.32 -13.03
CA ILE A 61 17.57 -13.00 -14.16
C ILE A 61 17.26 -14.49 -14.05
N PHE A 62 16.79 -15.11 -15.14
CA PHE A 62 16.50 -16.54 -15.17
C PHE A 62 17.77 -17.37 -15.41
N TYR A 63 18.55 -17.00 -16.43
CA TYR A 63 19.82 -17.63 -16.78
C TYR A 63 20.61 -16.74 -17.74
N THR A 64 21.92 -16.95 -17.85
CA THR A 64 22.76 -16.35 -18.90
C THR A 64 22.99 -17.36 -20.03
N PRO A 65 23.35 -16.92 -21.25
CA PRO A 65 23.76 -17.84 -22.32
C PRO A 65 24.93 -18.74 -21.91
N GLU A 66 25.82 -18.27 -21.04
CA GLU A 66 26.93 -19.04 -20.49
C GLU A 66 26.44 -20.12 -19.52
N SER A 67 25.61 -19.74 -18.53
CA SER A 67 25.10 -20.72 -17.56
C SER A 67 24.23 -21.79 -18.23
N LEU A 68 23.49 -21.45 -19.28
CA LEU A 68 22.74 -22.42 -20.07
C LEU A 68 23.65 -23.38 -20.85
N ARG A 69 24.78 -22.88 -21.38
CA ARG A 69 25.79 -23.72 -22.04
C ARG A 69 26.46 -24.66 -21.05
N GLU A 70 26.84 -24.17 -19.88
CA GLU A 70 27.41 -24.99 -18.80
C GLU A 70 26.44 -26.10 -18.37
N LEU A 71 25.15 -25.76 -18.18
CA LEU A 71 24.11 -26.74 -17.87
C LEU A 71 23.97 -27.80 -18.97
N ARG A 72 23.98 -27.41 -20.24
CA ARG A 72 23.93 -28.36 -21.36
C ARG A 72 25.14 -29.30 -21.41
N LEU A 73 26.33 -28.78 -21.15
CA LEU A 73 27.56 -29.58 -21.09
C LEU A 73 27.53 -30.56 -19.91
N MET A 74 27.08 -30.10 -18.74
CA MET A 74 26.90 -30.95 -17.57
C MET A 74 25.88 -32.06 -17.83
N PHE A 75 24.76 -31.76 -18.50
CA PHE A 75 23.78 -32.78 -18.86
C PHE A 75 24.34 -33.81 -19.83
N ALA A 76 25.06 -33.37 -20.87
CA ALA A 76 25.72 -34.29 -21.80
C ALA A 76 26.71 -35.23 -21.07
N GLU A 77 27.49 -34.71 -20.12
CA GLU A 77 28.42 -35.54 -19.32
C GLU A 77 27.70 -36.56 -18.41
N LEU A 78 26.56 -36.17 -17.83
CA LEU A 78 25.75 -37.07 -17.01
C LEU A 78 25.10 -38.17 -17.86
N GLU A 79 24.59 -37.82 -19.03
CA GLU A 79 24.02 -38.77 -20.00
C GLU A 79 25.09 -39.75 -20.50
N ASP A 80 26.29 -39.27 -20.80
CA ASP A 80 27.44 -40.11 -21.16
C ASP A 80 27.83 -41.10 -20.04
N ARG A 81 27.50 -40.78 -18.79
CA ARG A 81 27.69 -41.66 -17.61
C ARG A 81 26.47 -42.55 -17.31
N GLY A 82 25.48 -42.56 -18.19
CA GLY A 82 24.26 -43.37 -18.07
C GLY A 82 23.24 -42.82 -17.07
N ILE A 83 23.32 -41.53 -16.71
CA ILE A 83 22.37 -40.87 -15.81
C ILE A 83 21.33 -40.12 -16.65
N GLU A 84 20.06 -40.46 -16.48
CA GLU A 84 18.95 -39.79 -17.16
C GLU A 84 18.77 -38.36 -16.61
N THR A 85 18.80 -37.34 -17.47
CA THR A 85 18.81 -35.93 -17.01
C THR A 85 17.47 -35.20 -17.18
N GLU A 86 16.47 -35.85 -17.76
CA GLU A 86 15.17 -35.24 -18.08
C GLU A 86 14.46 -34.71 -16.82
N PHE A 87 14.59 -35.41 -15.69
CA PHE A 87 14.05 -34.97 -14.39
C PHE A 87 14.88 -33.85 -13.71
N LEU A 88 16.14 -33.63 -14.12
CA LEU A 88 16.96 -32.54 -13.57
C LEU A 88 16.58 -31.20 -14.20
N PHE A 89 16.14 -31.15 -15.45
CA PHE A 89 15.85 -29.90 -16.17
C PHE A 89 14.77 -29.08 -15.46
N GLY A 90 13.64 -29.72 -15.11
CA GLY A 90 12.56 -29.08 -14.35
C GLY A 90 12.96 -28.67 -12.92
N ARG A 91 13.97 -29.33 -12.34
CA ARG A 91 14.47 -29.09 -10.98
C ARG A 91 15.54 -28.00 -10.89
N ILE A 92 16.20 -27.68 -12.00
CA ILE A 92 17.14 -26.56 -12.12
C ILE A 92 16.40 -25.26 -12.42
N MET A 93 15.39 -25.30 -13.29
CA MET A 93 14.53 -24.15 -13.56
C MET A 93 13.68 -23.74 -12.35
N SER A 94 13.29 -24.69 -11.50
CA SER A 94 12.56 -24.42 -10.25
C SER A 94 13.47 -23.98 -9.09
N LYS A 95 14.79 -24.22 -9.18
CA LYS A 95 15.76 -23.60 -8.30
C LYS A 95 16.06 -22.20 -8.83
N LYS A 96 15.28 -21.20 -8.37
CA LYS A 96 15.70 -19.79 -8.24
C LYS A 96 16.95 -19.68 -7.32
N LYS A 97 17.99 -20.47 -7.57
CA LYS A 97 19.22 -20.45 -6.79
C LYS A 97 19.88 -19.12 -7.13
N TYR A 98 20.03 -18.27 -6.13
CA TYR A 98 20.67 -16.97 -6.14
C TYR A 98 22.07 -17.03 -6.76
N TYR A 99 22.17 -17.10 -8.09
CA TYR A 99 23.41 -16.85 -8.79
C TYR A 99 23.63 -15.35 -8.72
N ASP A 100 24.70 -14.93 -8.04
CA ASP A 100 25.03 -13.52 -7.95
C ASP A 100 25.68 -13.06 -9.26
N TYR A 101 24.85 -12.68 -10.22
CA TYR A 101 25.25 -12.04 -11.47
C TYR A 101 25.88 -10.64 -11.26
N GLY A 102 26.03 -10.19 -10.01
CA GLY A 102 26.59 -8.89 -9.65
C GLY A 102 27.99 -8.63 -10.23
N THR A 103 28.76 -9.68 -10.52
CA THR A 103 30.10 -9.55 -11.10
C THR A 103 30.11 -9.51 -12.62
N ASP A 104 29.02 -9.92 -13.26
CA ASP A 104 29.01 -10.29 -14.67
C ASP A 104 28.83 -9.08 -15.58
N PHE A 105 28.36 -7.97 -15.02
CA PHE A 105 28.15 -6.72 -15.72
C PHE A 105 28.43 -5.49 -14.87
N THR A 106 28.47 -4.36 -15.56
CA THR A 106 28.85 -3.05 -15.06
C THR A 106 27.80 -2.02 -15.45
N GLN A 107 27.72 -0.97 -14.64
CA GLN A 107 26.89 0.21 -14.85
C GLN A 107 27.78 1.45 -14.80
N ARG A 108 27.42 2.49 -15.53
CA ARG A 108 28.18 3.74 -15.64
C ARG A 108 27.37 4.87 -15.04
N ASP A 109 27.97 5.57 -14.09
CA ASP A 109 27.32 6.76 -13.52
C ASP A 109 27.43 7.99 -14.43
N ASP A 110 26.82 9.09 -13.97
CA ASP A 110 26.75 10.36 -14.70
C ASP A 110 28.13 11.04 -14.85
N THR A 111 29.14 10.66 -14.06
CA THR A 111 30.54 11.13 -14.21
C THR A 111 31.33 10.33 -15.24
N GLY A 112 30.75 9.23 -15.73
CA GLY A 112 31.42 8.26 -16.60
C GLY A 112 32.17 7.17 -15.86
N THR A 113 32.13 7.14 -14.52
CA THR A 113 32.77 6.11 -13.71
C THR A 113 32.01 4.80 -13.85
N VAL A 114 32.75 3.72 -14.10
CA VAL A 114 32.19 2.37 -14.28
C VAL A 114 32.22 1.61 -12.97
N HIS A 115 31.06 1.13 -12.54
CA HIS A 115 30.86 0.37 -11.33
C HIS A 115 30.46 -1.06 -11.67
N GLN A 116 31.04 -2.04 -10.99
CA GLN A 116 30.54 -3.40 -11.03
C GLN A 116 29.11 -3.46 -10.45
N HIS A 117 28.19 -4.16 -11.12
CA HIS A 117 26.78 -4.16 -10.72
C HIS A 117 26.59 -4.53 -9.25
N ARG A 118 27.36 -5.48 -8.71
CA ARG A 118 27.36 -5.86 -7.28
C ARG A 118 27.40 -4.66 -6.33
N LYS A 119 28.14 -3.60 -6.66
CA LYS A 119 28.28 -2.38 -5.83
C LYS A 119 27.06 -1.46 -5.88
N VAL A 120 26.29 -1.54 -6.94
CA VAL A 120 25.16 -0.63 -7.25
C VAL A 120 23.85 -1.40 -7.46
N ARG A 121 23.80 -2.68 -7.09
CA ARG A 121 22.68 -3.59 -7.33
C ARG A 121 21.39 -3.08 -6.71
N ASN A 122 21.45 -2.72 -5.43
CA ASN A 122 20.29 -2.32 -4.65
C ASN A 122 19.64 -0.99 -5.10
N ILE A 123 20.31 -0.23 -5.98
CA ILE A 123 19.75 1.00 -6.57
C ILE A 123 19.30 0.82 -8.02
N TYR A 124 19.34 -0.40 -8.58
CA TYR A 124 18.88 -0.67 -9.94
C TYR A 124 17.38 -0.40 -10.07
N GLY A 125 16.56 -1.11 -9.27
CA GLY A 125 15.11 -0.92 -9.25
C GLY A 125 14.68 0.49 -8.83
N PHE A 126 15.41 1.10 -7.88
CA PHE A 126 15.20 2.49 -7.49
C PHE A 126 15.36 3.45 -8.68
N ASN A 127 16.45 3.30 -9.46
CA ASN A 127 16.70 4.17 -10.60
C ASN A 127 15.79 3.86 -11.79
N MET A 128 15.31 2.62 -11.95
CA MET A 128 14.25 2.29 -12.90
C MET A 128 12.94 3.00 -12.53
N ALA A 129 12.49 2.87 -11.28
CA ALA A 129 11.29 3.54 -10.80
C ALA A 129 11.39 5.07 -10.93
N ARG A 130 12.56 5.64 -10.64
CA ARG A 130 12.88 7.05 -10.88
C ARG A 130 12.79 7.43 -12.36
N ALA A 131 13.37 6.64 -13.26
CA ALA A 131 13.30 6.87 -14.70
C ALA A 131 11.85 6.88 -15.20
N SER A 132 11.05 5.94 -14.70
CA SER A 132 9.62 5.85 -14.99
C SER A 132 8.87 7.08 -14.50
N TYR A 133 9.07 7.48 -13.24
CA TYR A 133 8.47 8.69 -12.67
C TYR A 133 8.86 9.96 -13.44
N GLU A 134 10.15 10.17 -13.69
CA GLU A 134 10.67 11.33 -14.44
C GLU A 134 10.12 11.36 -15.88
N GLY A 135 9.99 10.19 -16.52
CA GLY A 135 9.37 10.04 -17.83
C GLY A 135 7.89 10.43 -17.84
N ILE A 136 7.09 9.88 -16.92
CA ILE A 136 5.66 10.21 -16.79
C ILE A 136 5.48 11.71 -16.54
N ARG A 137 6.22 12.27 -15.56
CA ARG A 137 6.16 13.71 -15.23
C ARG A 137 6.50 14.63 -16.40
N ARG A 138 7.37 14.19 -17.32
CA ARG A 138 7.76 14.96 -18.51
C ARG A 138 6.63 15.04 -19.52
N TYR A 139 5.87 13.96 -19.71
CA TYR A 139 4.83 13.87 -20.75
C TYR A 139 3.41 14.06 -20.23
N ASP A 140 3.20 14.02 -18.91
CA ASP A 140 1.95 14.35 -18.23
C ASP A 140 2.25 15.17 -16.95
N PRO A 141 2.76 16.41 -17.09
CA PRO A 141 3.18 17.24 -15.96
C PRO A 141 2.02 17.73 -15.09
N GLY A 142 0.78 17.65 -15.58
CA GLY A 142 -0.41 18.08 -14.87
C GLY A 142 -0.86 17.10 -13.80
N ARG A 143 -0.61 15.79 -14.00
CA ARG A 143 -1.15 14.71 -13.17
C ARG A 143 -0.11 14.03 -12.29
N ARG A 144 -0.54 13.56 -11.11
CA ARG A 144 0.24 12.74 -10.18
C ARG A 144 0.45 11.35 -10.81
N PRO A 145 1.71 10.88 -10.96
CA PRO A 145 1.97 9.57 -11.53
C PRO A 145 1.47 8.44 -10.64
N PHE A 146 0.80 7.45 -11.22
CA PHE A 146 0.61 6.14 -10.62
C PHE A 146 1.73 5.20 -11.09
N ASN A 147 2.68 4.90 -10.21
CA ASN A 147 3.89 4.14 -10.54
C ASN A 147 4.17 3.13 -9.43
N ILE A 148 4.17 1.83 -9.74
CA ILE A 148 4.43 0.75 -8.79
C ILE A 148 5.83 0.17 -9.05
N THR A 149 6.54 -0.25 -8.01
CA THR A 149 7.81 -0.99 -8.12
C THR A 149 7.86 -2.19 -7.17
N ARG A 150 8.59 -3.25 -7.54
CA ARG A 150 8.92 -4.35 -6.63
C ARG A 150 10.20 -4.08 -5.84
N SER A 151 11.31 -3.80 -6.54
CA SER A 151 12.59 -3.51 -5.89
C SER A 151 12.71 -2.03 -5.53
N SER A 152 13.33 -1.75 -4.39
CA SER A 152 13.47 -0.39 -3.87
C SER A 152 14.77 -0.16 -3.07
N TYR A 153 14.99 1.10 -2.70
CA TYR A 153 16.06 1.60 -1.83
C TYR A 153 15.50 2.77 -1.00
N PRO A 154 16.07 3.16 0.16
CA PRO A 154 15.62 4.32 0.91
C PRO A 154 15.39 5.57 0.04
N GLY A 155 14.21 6.17 0.16
CA GLY A 155 13.77 7.30 -0.66
C GLY A 155 12.86 6.93 -1.84
N ILE A 156 12.53 5.64 -2.04
CA ILE A 156 11.67 5.19 -3.14
C ILE A 156 10.29 5.84 -3.16
N GLN A 157 9.76 6.21 -1.99
CA GLN A 157 8.46 6.86 -1.82
C GLN A 157 8.32 8.18 -2.58
N ARG A 158 9.44 8.75 -3.06
CA ARG A 158 9.46 9.93 -3.94
C ARG A 158 9.00 9.63 -5.37
N TYR A 159 9.05 8.36 -5.79
CA TYR A 159 8.94 7.95 -7.19
C TYR A 159 7.91 6.86 -7.43
N ALA A 160 7.62 5.99 -6.44
CA ALA A 160 6.75 4.85 -6.64
C ALA A 160 6.08 4.35 -5.36
N ILE A 161 4.93 3.72 -5.55
CA ILE A 161 4.28 2.78 -4.62
C ILE A 161 5.13 1.52 -4.54
N LEU A 162 5.32 0.99 -3.34
CA LEU A 162 5.99 -0.29 -3.13
C LEU A 162 4.95 -1.40 -2.95
N TRP A 163 5.07 -2.48 -3.72
CA TRP A 163 4.33 -3.71 -3.48
C TRP A 163 5.26 -4.80 -2.95
N THR A 164 4.77 -5.62 -2.04
CA THR A 164 5.57 -6.56 -1.23
C THR A 164 6.12 -7.77 -2.00
N GLY A 165 5.72 -7.98 -3.24
CA GLY A 165 6.23 -9.05 -4.08
C GLY A 165 5.31 -10.27 -4.18
N ASP A 166 5.82 -11.31 -4.82
CA ASP A 166 5.13 -12.56 -5.12
C ASP A 166 4.85 -13.36 -3.83
N ASN A 167 3.80 -13.00 -3.09
CA ASN A 167 3.29 -13.77 -1.95
C ASN A 167 2.46 -14.98 -2.41
N ASP A 168 2.01 -15.83 -1.47
CA ASP A 168 1.22 -17.02 -1.78
C ASP A 168 -0.15 -16.97 -1.09
N SER A 169 -1.11 -17.66 -1.67
CA SER A 169 -2.47 -17.88 -1.17
C SER A 169 -2.46 -18.80 0.06
N GLN A 170 -1.84 -18.33 1.15
CA GLN A 170 -1.64 -19.05 2.41
C GLN A 170 -1.92 -18.13 3.61
N TRP A 171 -2.38 -18.73 4.72
CA TRP A 171 -2.69 -18.00 5.95
C TRP A 171 -1.43 -17.43 6.63
N GLU A 172 -0.32 -18.14 6.52
CA GLU A 172 1.00 -17.73 7.00
C GLU A 172 1.51 -16.49 6.27
N HIS A 173 1.18 -16.37 4.98
CA HIS A 173 1.49 -15.19 4.18
C HIS A 173 0.60 -14.01 4.56
N LEU A 174 -0.68 -14.23 4.88
CA LEU A 174 -1.55 -13.17 5.41
C LEU A 174 -0.95 -12.54 6.68
N LEU A 175 -0.49 -13.37 7.65
CA LEU A 175 0.19 -12.87 8.86
C LEU A 175 1.53 -12.19 8.53
N SER A 176 2.32 -12.77 7.63
CA SER A 176 3.61 -12.21 7.24
C SER A 176 3.45 -10.84 6.57
N GLU A 177 2.38 -10.61 5.83
CA GLU A 177 2.09 -9.35 5.16
C GLU A 177 1.68 -8.26 6.14
N ILE A 178 0.91 -8.60 7.19
CA ILE A 178 0.63 -7.68 8.30
C ILE A 178 1.94 -7.15 8.92
N ARG A 179 2.92 -8.02 9.13
CA ARG A 179 4.23 -7.66 9.70
C ARG A 179 5.14 -6.92 8.70
N LEU A 180 5.09 -7.31 7.43
CA LEU A 180 5.95 -6.76 6.39
C LEU A 180 5.57 -5.32 6.05
N VAL A 181 4.28 -5.02 5.86
CA VAL A 181 3.83 -3.64 5.57
C VAL A 181 4.15 -2.69 6.72
N GLN A 182 4.03 -3.16 7.95
CA GLN A 182 4.46 -2.44 9.15
C GLN A 182 5.95 -2.15 9.14
N SER A 183 6.78 -3.16 8.85
CA SER A 183 8.25 -3.01 8.77
C SER A 183 8.67 -2.02 7.68
N ILE A 184 8.02 -2.06 6.52
CA ILE A 184 8.26 -1.14 5.41
C ILE A 184 7.84 0.28 5.77
N SER A 185 6.71 0.44 6.48
CA SER A 185 6.26 1.74 6.98
C SER A 185 7.28 2.35 7.95
N MET A 186 7.85 1.56 8.87
CA MET A 186 8.94 2.00 9.76
C MET A 186 10.19 2.47 8.99
N ALA A 187 10.45 1.88 7.83
CA ALA A 187 11.54 2.29 6.94
C ALA A 187 11.23 3.58 6.13
N GLY A 188 10.07 4.20 6.36
CA GLY A 188 9.67 5.47 5.75
C GLY A 188 8.92 5.34 4.41
N VAL A 189 8.49 4.13 4.04
CA VAL A 189 7.71 3.90 2.81
C VAL A 189 6.24 3.67 3.18
N SER A 190 5.53 4.79 3.32
CA SER A 190 4.16 4.83 3.85
C SER A 190 3.12 4.18 2.93
N PHE A 191 3.24 4.36 1.60
CA PHE A 191 2.26 3.84 0.65
C PHE A 191 2.68 2.48 0.09
N THR A 192 2.37 1.43 0.86
CA THR A 192 2.74 0.04 0.58
C THR A 192 1.54 -0.88 0.68
N GLY A 193 1.57 -2.00 -0.04
CA GLY A 193 0.57 -3.06 0.07
C GLY A 193 1.02 -4.36 -0.61
N CYS A 194 0.17 -5.37 -0.53
CA CYS A 194 0.46 -6.72 -0.99
C CYS A 194 -0.58 -7.19 -2.02
N ASP A 195 -0.33 -8.35 -2.63
CA ASP A 195 -1.31 -8.96 -3.54
C ASP A 195 -2.41 -9.64 -2.75
N VAL A 196 -3.58 -9.02 -2.75
CA VAL A 196 -4.75 -9.47 -2.01
C VAL A 196 -5.29 -10.76 -2.57
N GLY A 197 -5.43 -11.76 -1.70
CA GLY A 197 -5.74 -13.14 -2.05
C GLY A 197 -4.50 -14.03 -2.14
N GLY A 198 -3.31 -13.44 -2.29
CA GLY A 198 -2.07 -14.15 -2.58
C GLY A 198 -1.80 -14.24 -4.08
N PHE A 199 -0.54 -14.08 -4.48
CA PHE A 199 -0.12 -14.13 -5.88
C PHE A 199 -0.02 -15.58 -6.38
N GLY A 200 0.76 -16.42 -5.69
CA GLY A 200 0.90 -17.84 -6.02
C GLY A 200 -0.15 -18.72 -5.32
N GLY A 201 -0.35 -19.93 -5.86
CA GLY A 201 -1.34 -20.88 -5.33
C GLY A 201 -2.80 -20.48 -5.57
N ASP A 202 -3.72 -21.37 -5.21
CA ASP A 202 -5.16 -21.15 -5.40
C ASP A 202 -5.83 -20.62 -4.13
N CYS A 203 -6.34 -19.39 -4.19
CA CYS A 203 -7.02 -18.75 -3.06
C CYS A 203 -8.40 -19.37 -2.76
N SER A 204 -8.67 -19.72 -1.50
CA SER A 204 -10.02 -20.11 -1.08
C SER A 204 -10.91 -18.88 -0.88
N GLY A 205 -12.24 -19.07 -0.91
CA GLY A 205 -13.18 -17.95 -0.69
C GLY A 205 -13.00 -17.31 0.69
N GLU A 206 -12.89 -18.12 1.74
CA GLU A 206 -12.61 -17.65 3.10
C GLU A 206 -11.31 -16.83 3.18
N LEU A 207 -10.25 -17.33 2.55
CA LEU A 207 -8.96 -16.66 2.55
C LEU A 207 -9.05 -15.32 1.81
N LEU A 208 -9.75 -15.26 0.66
CA LEU A 208 -9.97 -14.03 -0.08
C LEU A 208 -10.73 -13.00 0.76
N VAL A 209 -11.76 -13.41 1.50
CA VAL A 209 -12.50 -12.52 2.40
C VAL A 209 -11.55 -11.94 3.45
N ARG A 210 -10.81 -12.77 4.18
CA ARG A 210 -9.89 -12.28 5.24
C ARG A 210 -8.76 -11.41 4.68
N TRP A 211 -8.25 -11.74 3.51
CA TRP A 211 -7.28 -10.91 2.78
C TRP A 211 -7.86 -9.56 2.36
N THR A 212 -9.10 -9.54 1.88
CA THR A 212 -9.82 -8.31 1.51
C THR A 212 -10.02 -7.44 2.74
N GLN A 213 -10.40 -8.03 3.88
CA GLN A 213 -10.57 -7.34 5.17
C GLN A 213 -9.27 -6.68 5.66
N LEU A 214 -8.12 -7.35 5.51
CA LEU A 214 -6.81 -6.71 5.72
C LEU A 214 -6.62 -5.54 4.72
N GLY A 215 -6.84 -5.80 3.44
CA GLY A 215 -6.64 -4.86 2.35
C GLY A 215 -7.40 -3.54 2.49
N VAL A 216 -8.57 -3.55 3.17
CA VAL A 216 -9.31 -2.33 3.54
C VAL A 216 -8.42 -1.31 4.24
N PHE A 217 -7.52 -1.76 5.10
CA PHE A 217 -6.66 -0.91 5.93
C PHE A 217 -5.25 -0.71 5.35
N LEU A 218 -4.91 -1.34 4.23
CA LEU A 218 -3.62 -1.14 3.59
C LEU A 218 -3.62 0.12 2.71
N PRO A 219 -2.55 0.93 2.71
CA PRO A 219 -2.43 2.09 1.83
C PRO A 219 -2.64 1.72 0.35
N PHE A 220 -1.97 0.67 -0.12
CA PHE A 220 -2.16 0.11 -1.45
C PHE A 220 -3.00 -1.18 -1.38
N PHE A 221 -4.14 -1.18 -2.07
CA PHE A 221 -5.09 -2.29 -2.06
C PHE A 221 -5.33 -2.81 -3.47
N ARG A 222 -4.79 -3.99 -3.78
CA ARG A 222 -4.87 -4.63 -5.10
C ARG A 222 -5.04 -6.14 -4.93
N ASN A 223 -6.08 -6.71 -5.53
CA ASN A 223 -6.16 -8.16 -5.75
C ASN A 223 -5.40 -8.52 -7.03
N HIS A 224 -4.48 -9.47 -6.95
CA HIS A 224 -3.67 -9.92 -8.08
C HIS A 224 -3.22 -11.37 -7.89
N SER A 225 -3.17 -12.15 -8.98
CA SER A 225 -2.74 -13.54 -8.96
C SER A 225 -1.83 -13.89 -10.14
N ALA A 226 -1.03 -14.95 -9.95
CA ALA A 226 -0.11 -15.47 -10.94
C ALA A 226 -0.84 -16.16 -12.10
N ILE A 227 -0.15 -16.23 -13.25
CA ILE A 227 -0.61 -17.08 -14.34
C ILE A 227 -0.64 -18.55 -13.91
N GLY A 228 -1.74 -19.24 -14.22
CA GLY A 228 -1.90 -20.67 -13.93
C GLY A 228 -2.54 -20.98 -12.58
N THR A 229 -2.82 -19.97 -11.74
CA THR A 229 -3.69 -20.14 -10.56
C THR A 229 -5.15 -19.92 -10.95
N ARG A 230 -6.07 -20.31 -10.06
CA ARG A 230 -7.50 -20.02 -10.22
C ARG A 230 -7.76 -18.53 -10.33
N ARG A 231 -8.86 -18.18 -10.99
CA ARG A 231 -9.42 -16.82 -10.95
C ARG A 231 -9.83 -16.50 -9.52
N GLN A 232 -9.53 -15.28 -9.10
CA GLN A 232 -9.77 -14.82 -7.74
C GLN A 232 -10.35 -13.39 -7.66
N GLU A 233 -10.82 -12.85 -8.77
CA GLU A 233 -11.73 -11.72 -8.77
C GLU A 233 -12.98 -12.06 -7.93
N PRO A 234 -13.64 -11.11 -7.24
CA PRO A 234 -14.71 -11.44 -6.29
C PRO A 234 -15.84 -12.29 -6.88
N TRP A 235 -16.24 -12.00 -8.13
CA TRP A 235 -17.27 -12.71 -8.90
C TRP A 235 -16.85 -14.11 -9.42
N ALA A 236 -15.61 -14.55 -9.14
CA ALA A 236 -15.16 -15.90 -9.46
C ALA A 236 -15.51 -16.93 -8.36
N PHE A 237 -16.13 -16.47 -7.26
CA PHE A 237 -16.61 -17.28 -6.14
C PHE A 237 -18.15 -17.28 -6.11
N ASP A 238 -18.73 -17.91 -5.08
CA ASP A 238 -20.18 -17.89 -4.87
C ASP A 238 -20.68 -16.51 -4.38
N GLU A 239 -22.01 -16.33 -4.40
CA GLU A 239 -22.67 -15.07 -4.02
C GLU A 239 -22.39 -14.65 -2.57
N GLU A 240 -22.16 -15.60 -1.66
CA GLU A 240 -21.82 -15.32 -0.26
C GLU A 240 -20.44 -14.66 -0.17
N ILE A 241 -19.43 -15.29 -0.75
CA ILE A 241 -18.06 -14.75 -0.78
C ILE A 241 -18.01 -13.42 -1.52
N GLU A 242 -18.68 -13.30 -2.67
CA GLU A 242 -18.77 -12.05 -3.42
C GLU A 242 -19.39 -10.93 -2.56
N GLY A 243 -20.48 -11.21 -1.87
CA GLY A 243 -21.17 -10.26 -0.98
C GLY A 243 -20.29 -9.79 0.18
N LEU A 244 -19.54 -10.70 0.80
CA LEU A 244 -18.61 -10.39 1.90
C LEU A 244 -17.44 -9.53 1.43
N VAL A 245 -16.85 -9.86 0.28
CA VAL A 245 -15.77 -9.06 -0.34
C VAL A 245 -16.29 -7.67 -0.72
N LYS A 246 -17.48 -7.59 -1.31
CA LYS A 246 -18.13 -6.31 -1.64
C LYS A 246 -18.35 -5.45 -0.39
N LYS A 247 -18.90 -6.01 0.70
CA LYS A 247 -19.09 -5.30 1.99
C LYS A 247 -17.77 -4.71 2.52
N ALA A 248 -16.68 -5.48 2.46
CA ALA A 248 -15.36 -5.00 2.88
C ALA A 248 -14.82 -3.88 1.96
N ILE A 249 -14.97 -4.01 0.64
CA ILE A 249 -14.59 -2.95 -0.31
C ILE A 249 -15.43 -1.69 -0.06
N GLU A 250 -16.72 -1.83 0.20
CA GLU A 250 -17.61 -0.69 0.47
C GLU A 250 -17.18 0.07 1.73
N LEU A 251 -16.73 -0.64 2.79
CA LEU A 251 -16.11 -0.02 3.97
C LEU A 251 -14.84 0.76 3.61
N ARG A 252 -13.97 0.23 2.73
CA ARG A 252 -12.79 0.99 2.30
C ARG A 252 -13.18 2.28 1.59
N TYR A 253 -14.18 2.22 0.71
CA TYR A 253 -14.64 3.40 -0.02
C TYR A 253 -15.30 4.43 0.91
N SER A 254 -16.03 4.00 1.94
CA SER A 254 -16.56 4.93 2.94
C SER A 254 -15.46 5.61 3.74
N LEU A 255 -14.32 4.94 3.97
CA LEU A 255 -13.14 5.46 4.67
C LEU A 255 -12.24 6.39 3.82
N LEU A 256 -12.55 6.64 2.54
CA LEU A 256 -11.71 7.47 1.69
C LEU A 256 -11.42 8.88 2.23
N PRO A 257 -12.36 9.61 2.88
CA PRO A 257 -12.04 10.91 3.49
C PRO A 257 -10.93 10.82 4.54
N TYR A 258 -10.95 9.75 5.34
CA TYR A 258 -9.92 9.47 6.33
C TYR A 258 -8.60 9.07 5.67
N LEU A 259 -8.64 8.06 4.79
CA LEU A 259 -7.46 7.52 4.10
C LEU A 259 -6.73 8.59 3.29
N TYR A 260 -7.47 9.44 2.58
CA TYR A 260 -6.90 10.52 1.77
C TYR A 260 -6.23 11.59 2.63
N THR A 261 -6.87 11.94 3.75
CA THR A 261 -6.32 12.88 4.73
C THR A 261 -5.03 12.36 5.36
N ILE A 262 -5.02 11.14 5.89
CA ILE A 262 -3.81 10.59 6.52
C ILE A 262 -2.69 10.33 5.49
N HIS A 263 -3.06 10.08 4.23
CA HIS A 263 -2.08 10.04 3.15
C HIS A 263 -1.42 11.41 2.95
N LYS A 264 -2.20 12.49 2.96
CA LYS A 264 -1.66 13.85 2.86
C LYS A 264 -0.75 14.20 4.03
N GLN A 265 -1.15 13.89 5.26
CA GLN A 265 -0.29 14.03 6.46
C GLN A 265 1.04 13.28 6.27
N SER A 266 0.99 12.10 5.64
CA SER A 266 2.19 11.34 5.34
C SER A 266 3.08 11.97 4.27
N VAL A 267 2.48 12.54 3.22
CA VAL A 267 3.21 13.31 2.20
C VAL A 267 3.89 14.56 2.80
N ASP A 268 3.26 15.18 3.80
CA ASP A 268 3.80 16.36 4.50
C ASP A 268 4.85 16.01 5.55
N GLY A 269 5.09 14.71 5.80
CA GLY A 269 6.08 14.23 6.75
C GLY A 269 5.64 14.27 8.22
N GLU A 270 4.35 14.40 8.48
CA GLU A 270 3.80 14.41 9.84
C GLU A 270 3.81 13.00 10.46
N THR A 271 3.45 11.98 9.67
CA THR A 271 3.38 10.59 10.13
C THR A 271 3.40 9.58 8.99
N THR A 272 3.38 8.28 9.30
CA THR A 272 3.13 7.22 8.31
C THR A 272 1.70 6.73 8.42
N MET A 273 1.12 6.22 7.33
CA MET A 273 -0.27 5.76 7.33
C MET A 273 -0.46 4.53 8.23
N ILE A 274 0.40 3.52 8.10
CA ILE A 274 0.42 2.36 9.00
C ILE A 274 1.47 2.59 10.08
N ARG A 275 1.13 2.32 11.34
CA ARG A 275 2.03 2.48 12.48
C ARG A 275 1.96 1.26 13.40
N PRO A 276 3.08 0.54 13.63
CA PRO A 276 3.15 -0.49 14.65
C PRO A 276 2.82 0.08 16.02
N LEU A 277 2.14 -0.69 16.87
CA LEU A 277 1.78 -0.24 18.20
C LEU A 277 3.02 0.14 19.03
N SER A 278 4.13 -0.59 18.87
CA SER A 278 5.41 -0.29 19.54
C SER A 278 6.02 1.07 19.18
N ILE A 279 5.65 1.67 18.05
CA ILE A 279 6.03 3.04 17.70
C ILE A 279 5.08 4.06 18.34
N VAL A 280 3.79 3.71 18.46
CA VAL A 280 2.78 4.62 19.00
C VAL A 280 2.82 4.66 20.53
N TRP A 281 3.10 3.53 21.19
CA TRP A 281 3.21 3.38 22.64
C TRP A 281 4.50 2.66 23.05
N PRO A 282 5.68 3.28 22.87
CA PRO A 282 6.97 2.62 23.12
C PRO A 282 7.24 2.27 24.59
N GLN A 283 6.49 2.85 25.53
CA GLN A 283 6.63 2.56 26.96
C GLN A 283 5.83 1.32 27.39
N ASP A 284 4.89 0.89 26.56
CA ASP A 284 4.07 -0.29 26.80
C ASP A 284 4.73 -1.51 26.16
N ARG A 285 5.24 -2.42 27.00
CA ARG A 285 6.02 -3.59 26.55
C ARG A 285 5.18 -4.61 25.79
N GLU A 286 3.87 -4.66 26.03
CA GLU A 286 2.99 -5.62 25.34
C GLU A 286 2.88 -5.30 23.85
N THR A 287 2.99 -4.02 23.48
CA THR A 287 2.94 -3.56 22.08
C THR A 287 4.08 -4.06 21.20
N TYR A 288 5.18 -4.55 21.79
CA TYR A 288 6.30 -5.16 21.06
C TYR A 288 5.96 -6.58 20.57
N TYR A 289 4.96 -7.21 21.16
CA TYR A 289 4.49 -8.56 20.80
C TYR A 289 3.21 -8.54 19.96
N ALA A 290 2.49 -7.41 19.93
CA ALA A 290 1.28 -7.20 19.12
C ALA A 290 1.60 -6.82 17.67
N ASP A 291 2.39 -7.66 16.98
CA ASP A 291 2.86 -7.41 15.61
C ASP A 291 1.88 -7.85 14.50
N ASP A 292 0.71 -8.35 14.89
CA ASP A 292 -0.37 -8.86 14.04
C ASP A 292 -1.59 -7.91 14.00
N GLN A 293 -1.40 -6.68 14.47
CA GLN A 293 -2.36 -5.57 14.49
C GLN A 293 -1.59 -4.25 14.37
N PHE A 294 -2.24 -3.18 13.94
CA PHE A 294 -1.58 -1.90 13.72
C PHE A 294 -2.53 -0.71 13.79
N MET A 295 -1.98 0.47 14.03
CA MET A 295 -2.70 1.72 13.84
C MET A 295 -2.68 2.12 12.37
N LEU A 296 -3.84 2.50 11.84
CA LEU A 296 -4.02 3.21 10.59
C LEU A 296 -4.34 4.68 10.93
N GLY A 297 -3.40 5.57 10.62
CA GLY A 297 -3.44 6.95 11.06
C GLY A 297 -3.41 7.07 12.59
N SER A 298 -4.12 8.06 13.13
CA SER A 298 -4.26 8.28 14.57
C SER A 298 -5.45 7.58 15.21
N ALA A 299 -6.46 7.20 14.42
CA ALA A 299 -7.80 6.91 14.93
C ALA A 299 -8.13 5.42 14.90
N ILE A 300 -7.76 4.69 13.85
CA ILE A 300 -8.20 3.30 13.67
C ILE A 300 -7.09 2.34 14.10
N MET A 301 -7.39 1.39 14.97
CA MET A 301 -6.59 0.18 15.16
C MET A 301 -7.23 -0.97 14.40
N ALA A 302 -6.50 -1.57 13.47
CA ALA A 302 -6.94 -2.75 12.73
C ALA A 302 -6.34 -4.03 13.34
N ALA A 303 -7.17 -5.06 13.53
CA ALA A 303 -6.76 -6.36 14.04
C ALA A 303 -7.25 -7.51 13.13
N PRO A 304 -6.67 -7.70 11.93
CA PRO A 304 -7.17 -8.64 10.93
C PRO A 304 -7.19 -10.09 11.43
N VAL A 305 -8.19 -10.90 11.07
CA VAL A 305 -8.17 -12.35 11.34
C VAL A 305 -7.27 -13.04 10.33
N TYR A 306 -6.24 -13.73 10.81
CA TYR A 306 -5.22 -14.38 9.97
C TYR A 306 -5.15 -15.91 10.14
N GLN A 307 -6.14 -16.51 10.79
CA GLN A 307 -6.22 -17.97 11.01
C GLN A 307 -7.47 -18.55 10.34
N ARG A 308 -7.30 -19.74 9.76
CA ARG A 308 -8.36 -20.48 9.07
C ARG A 308 -9.45 -20.95 10.02
N ASN A 309 -10.71 -20.88 9.57
CA ASN A 309 -11.92 -21.25 10.29
C ASN A 309 -12.07 -20.54 11.64
N SER A 310 -11.43 -19.38 11.82
CA SER A 310 -11.50 -18.65 13.08
C SER A 310 -12.74 -17.76 13.13
N GLU A 311 -13.50 -17.89 14.21
CA GLU A 311 -14.66 -17.04 14.53
C GLU A 311 -14.26 -15.82 15.37
N GLY A 312 -12.97 -15.61 15.61
CA GLY A 312 -12.45 -14.55 16.46
C GLY A 312 -10.94 -14.53 16.52
N ARG A 313 -10.38 -13.67 17.34
CA ARG A 313 -8.95 -13.71 17.70
C ARG A 313 -8.70 -12.97 18.99
N HIS A 314 -7.53 -13.23 19.56
CA HIS A 314 -6.97 -12.42 20.63
C HIS A 314 -6.43 -11.09 20.07
N VAL A 315 -6.66 -10.00 20.81
CA VAL A 315 -6.25 -8.63 20.48
C VAL A 315 -5.74 -7.97 21.74
N TYR A 316 -4.65 -7.21 21.61
CA TYR A 316 -4.15 -6.36 22.67
C TYR A 316 -4.54 -4.91 22.39
N LEU A 317 -5.36 -4.31 23.26
CA LEU A 317 -5.65 -2.89 23.24
C LEU A 317 -4.70 -2.18 24.22
N PRO A 318 -3.91 -1.19 23.78
CA PRO A 318 -3.13 -0.36 24.71
C PRO A 318 -4.02 0.31 25.77
N GLU A 319 -3.40 0.68 26.90
CA GLU A 319 -4.09 1.32 28.03
C GLU A 319 -4.98 2.50 27.61
N GLY A 320 -6.16 2.58 28.22
CA GLY A 320 -7.23 3.52 27.88
C GLY A 320 -8.47 2.78 27.39
N GLU A 321 -9.42 3.52 26.86
CA GLU A 321 -10.66 2.98 26.31
C GLU A 321 -10.65 3.03 24.79
N TRP A 322 -11.43 2.14 24.19
CA TRP A 322 -11.55 1.99 22.74
C TRP A 322 -13.00 1.79 22.34
N LEU A 323 -13.41 2.40 21.24
CA LEU A 323 -14.73 2.16 20.66
C LEU A 323 -14.62 1.04 19.61
N ASP A 324 -15.31 -0.09 19.79
CA ASP A 324 -15.44 -1.08 18.71
C ASP A 324 -16.34 -0.51 17.61
N LEU A 325 -15.80 -0.39 16.40
CA LEU A 325 -16.49 0.25 15.29
C LEU A 325 -17.61 -0.61 14.70
N ASN A 326 -17.64 -1.91 15.00
CA ASN A 326 -18.73 -2.81 14.59
C ASN A 326 -19.93 -2.71 15.54
N SER A 327 -19.72 -2.85 16.84
CA SER A 327 -20.78 -2.87 17.85
C SER A 327 -21.15 -1.48 18.39
N LYS A 328 -20.26 -0.49 18.22
CA LYS A 328 -20.31 0.84 18.85
C LYS A 328 -20.26 0.80 20.38
N SER A 329 -19.70 -0.26 20.97
CA SER A 329 -19.47 -0.37 22.41
C SER A 329 -18.07 0.11 22.81
N VAL A 330 -17.96 0.73 23.98
CA VAL A 330 -16.68 1.05 24.61
C VAL A 330 -16.09 -0.21 25.24
N ILE A 331 -14.79 -0.39 25.09
CA ILE A 331 -14.00 -1.52 25.57
C ILE A 331 -12.76 -1.00 26.30
N ASP A 332 -12.50 -1.55 27.48
CA ASP A 332 -11.28 -1.27 28.24
C ASP A 332 -10.04 -1.84 27.56
N GLY A 333 -8.92 -1.13 27.69
CA GLY A 333 -7.61 -1.58 27.28
C GLY A 333 -7.17 -2.86 27.98
N GLY A 334 -6.35 -3.65 27.29
CA GLY A 334 -5.83 -4.92 27.76
C GLY A 334 -5.94 -6.03 26.72
N HIS A 335 -5.70 -7.25 27.18
CA HIS A 335 -5.81 -8.47 26.38
C HIS A 335 -7.27 -8.93 26.33
N ILE A 336 -7.85 -8.95 25.13
CA ILE A 336 -9.26 -9.30 24.93
C ILE A 336 -9.42 -10.39 23.87
N TRP A 337 -10.52 -11.13 23.97
CA TRP A 337 -11.00 -11.96 22.87
C TRP A 337 -12.05 -11.20 22.06
N VAL A 338 -11.85 -11.12 20.75
CA VAL A 338 -12.76 -10.43 19.83
C VAL A 338 -13.47 -11.47 18.97
N ASN A 339 -14.80 -11.48 19.03
CA ASN A 339 -15.62 -12.27 18.11
C ASN A 339 -15.61 -11.60 16.74
N ALA A 340 -15.20 -12.34 15.73
CA ALA A 340 -15.00 -11.90 14.37
C ALA A 340 -15.42 -13.01 13.40
N PRO A 341 -16.73 -13.32 13.28
CA PRO A 341 -17.21 -14.18 12.20
C PRO A 341 -16.81 -13.61 10.82
N LEU A 342 -17.01 -14.38 9.76
CA LEU A 342 -16.44 -14.07 8.44
C LEU A 342 -16.91 -12.71 7.88
N ASP A 343 -18.05 -12.19 8.30
CA ASP A 343 -18.63 -10.91 7.89
C ASP A 343 -18.22 -9.70 8.75
N THR A 344 -17.40 -9.94 9.78
CA THR A 344 -16.99 -8.97 10.78
C THR A 344 -15.49 -8.70 10.68
N ILE A 345 -15.13 -7.42 10.69
CA ILE A 345 -13.76 -6.93 10.56
C ILE A 345 -13.35 -6.32 11.90
N PRO A 346 -12.43 -6.89 12.68
CA PRO A 346 -12.02 -6.29 13.94
C PRO A 346 -11.26 -4.97 13.72
N HIS A 347 -11.89 -3.86 14.09
CA HIS A 347 -11.28 -2.55 14.05
C HIS A 347 -11.88 -1.63 15.12
N PHE A 348 -11.02 -0.84 15.75
CA PHE A 348 -11.35 -0.07 16.94
C PHE A 348 -10.95 1.38 16.75
N GLN A 349 -11.75 2.30 17.26
CA GLN A 349 -11.43 3.72 17.28
C GLN A 349 -10.79 4.08 18.62
N ARG A 350 -9.63 4.72 18.54
CA ARG A 350 -8.92 5.26 19.70
C ARG A 350 -9.72 6.39 20.33
N ARG A 351 -9.74 6.44 21.66
CA ARG A 351 -10.24 7.58 22.44
C ARG A 351 -9.64 8.91 21.96
N ASP A 352 -10.46 9.95 22.03
CA ASP A 352 -10.16 11.34 21.66
C ASP A 352 -9.78 11.50 20.17
N THR A 353 -10.48 10.78 19.29
CA THR A 353 -10.31 10.89 17.84
C THR A 353 -11.64 11.02 17.10
N LEU A 354 -11.58 11.57 15.89
CA LEU A 354 -12.70 11.63 14.94
C LEU A 354 -12.39 10.78 13.71
N LEU A 355 -13.40 10.06 13.23
CA LEU A 355 -13.32 9.22 12.05
C LEU A 355 -14.36 9.69 11.01
N PRO A 356 -13.95 10.40 9.95
CA PRO A 356 -14.84 10.74 8.86
C PRO A 356 -15.06 9.56 7.93
N THR A 357 -16.31 9.40 7.51
CA THR A 357 -16.75 8.48 6.46
C THR A 357 -17.67 9.19 5.47
N THR A 358 -17.85 8.60 4.30
CA THR A 358 -18.79 9.07 3.28
C THR A 358 -19.56 7.89 2.69
N ALA A 359 -20.55 8.16 1.85
CA ALA A 359 -21.25 7.11 1.12
C ALA A 359 -20.28 6.37 0.17
N SER A 360 -20.37 5.05 0.12
CA SER A 360 -19.54 4.24 -0.77
C SER A 360 -19.84 4.51 -2.24
N THR A 361 -18.81 4.51 -3.10
CA THR A 361 -18.92 4.72 -4.55
C THR A 361 -18.28 3.57 -5.32
N GLN A 362 -18.62 3.44 -6.61
CA GLN A 362 -18.05 2.40 -7.47
C GLN A 362 -16.64 2.72 -7.98
N TYR A 363 -16.30 4.00 -8.01
CA TYR A 363 -14.99 4.52 -8.44
C TYR A 363 -14.74 5.88 -7.78
N THR A 364 -13.48 6.33 -7.85
CA THR A 364 -13.09 7.68 -7.43
C THR A 364 -12.83 8.56 -8.65
N ASP A 365 -13.38 9.77 -8.63
CA ASP A 365 -13.24 10.80 -9.66
C ASP A 365 -12.78 12.15 -9.08
N GLY A 366 -12.27 12.14 -7.85
CA GLY A 366 -11.67 13.28 -7.17
C GLY A 366 -11.16 12.94 -5.77
N GLY A 367 -10.61 13.95 -5.10
CA GLY A 367 -10.20 13.92 -3.70
C GLY A 367 -11.14 14.73 -2.80
N SER A 368 -12.43 14.79 -3.16
CA SER A 368 -13.46 15.50 -2.42
C SER A 368 -14.75 14.69 -2.37
N TRP A 369 -15.49 14.86 -1.28
CA TRP A 369 -16.53 13.93 -0.88
C TRP A 369 -17.89 14.62 -0.79
N GLY A 370 -18.97 13.84 -0.93
CA GLY A 370 -20.34 14.30 -0.66
C GLY A 370 -20.57 14.45 0.84
N ASP A 371 -21.77 14.10 1.30
CA ASP A 371 -22.08 14.10 2.73
C ASP A 371 -21.04 13.30 3.54
N LEU A 372 -20.66 13.88 4.68
CA LEU A 372 -19.68 13.31 5.58
C LEU A 372 -20.32 12.94 6.91
N HIS A 373 -19.92 11.80 7.43
CA HIS A 373 -20.33 11.29 8.71
C HIS A 373 -19.12 11.09 9.61
N PHE A 374 -19.10 11.77 10.74
CA PHE A 374 -18.02 11.73 11.72
C PHE A 374 -18.44 10.88 12.91
N THR A 375 -17.82 9.72 13.07
CA THR A 375 -17.88 8.97 14.32
C THR A 375 -16.77 9.49 15.23
N GLY A 376 -17.12 10.01 16.41
CA GLY A 376 -16.17 10.47 17.42
C GLY A 376 -16.25 9.63 18.67
N PHE A 377 -15.11 9.28 19.26
CA PHE A 377 -15.05 8.80 20.65
C PHE A 377 -14.28 9.85 21.45
N VAL A 378 -14.98 10.72 22.18
CA VAL A 378 -14.45 11.99 22.68
C VAL A 378 -14.79 12.17 24.15
N GLU A 379 -13.81 11.89 25.01
CA GLU A 379 -13.94 12.09 26.45
C GLU A 379 -13.44 13.46 26.89
N GLU A 380 -12.43 14.00 26.21
CA GLU A 380 -11.90 15.33 26.47
C GLU A 380 -11.97 16.18 25.19
N ARG A 381 -11.20 15.81 24.18
CA ARG A 381 -11.03 16.63 22.98
C ARG A 381 -10.47 15.84 21.81
N ALA A 382 -11.15 15.89 20.68
CA ALA A 382 -10.69 15.32 19.43
C ALA A 382 -10.51 16.39 18.35
N GLU A 383 -9.45 16.28 17.56
CA GLU A 383 -9.19 17.16 16.43
C GLU A 383 -8.94 16.36 15.15
N PHE A 384 -9.44 16.87 14.02
CA PHE A 384 -9.19 16.27 12.72
C PHE A 384 -9.10 17.34 11.63
N ASP A 385 -8.02 17.29 10.84
CA ASP A 385 -7.83 18.18 9.69
C ASP A 385 -8.29 17.46 8.42
N LEU A 386 -9.52 17.69 7.97
CA LEU A 386 -10.03 17.13 6.72
C LEU A 386 -9.35 17.78 5.51
N TYR A 387 -8.64 16.97 4.72
CA TYR A 387 -7.97 17.40 3.49
C TYR A 387 -8.75 16.97 2.25
N GLU A 388 -8.95 17.91 1.33
CA GLU A 388 -9.55 17.66 0.02
C GLU A 388 -8.88 18.48 -1.09
N ASP A 389 -8.87 17.93 -2.29
CA ASP A 389 -8.43 18.61 -3.51
C ASP A 389 -9.05 17.91 -4.74
N ASP A 390 -8.54 18.21 -5.93
CA ASP A 390 -9.05 17.61 -7.17
C ASP A 390 -8.76 16.12 -7.33
N GLY A 391 -7.94 15.49 -6.47
CA GLY A 391 -7.61 14.08 -6.50
C GLY A 391 -6.53 13.65 -7.49
N PHE A 392 -6.13 14.49 -8.46
CA PHE A 392 -5.29 14.05 -9.59
C PHE A 392 -4.15 14.97 -9.93
N SER A 393 -4.30 16.29 -9.78
CA SER A 393 -3.32 17.24 -10.33
C SER A 393 -2.35 17.74 -9.28
N TYR A 394 -1.37 18.52 -9.70
CA TYR A 394 -0.48 19.24 -8.78
C TYR A 394 -1.00 20.63 -8.37
N ALA A 395 -2.25 20.98 -8.69
CA ALA A 395 -2.84 22.29 -8.38
C ALA A 395 -2.84 22.61 -6.87
N TYR A 396 -2.91 21.59 -6.01
CA TYR A 396 -2.78 21.75 -4.55
C TYR A 396 -1.48 22.46 -4.13
N LYS A 397 -0.40 22.34 -4.91
CA LYS A 397 0.87 23.06 -4.65
C LYS A 397 0.75 24.57 -4.85
N ASN A 398 -0.26 25.02 -5.58
CA ASN A 398 -0.56 26.43 -5.84
C ASN A 398 -1.69 26.97 -4.95
N GLY A 399 -2.09 26.22 -3.91
CA GLY A 399 -3.15 26.62 -2.99
C GLY A 399 -4.53 26.05 -3.31
N GLU A 400 -4.70 25.31 -4.41
CA GLU A 400 -5.97 24.68 -4.81
C GLU A 400 -6.20 23.38 -4.03
N TYR A 401 -6.39 23.54 -2.73
CA TYR A 401 -6.80 22.50 -1.78
C TYR A 401 -7.82 23.09 -0.79
N SER A 402 -8.43 22.23 0.01
CA SER A 402 -9.24 22.59 1.16
C SER A 402 -8.72 21.84 2.38
N ILE A 403 -8.43 22.57 3.47
CA ILE A 403 -8.24 21.98 4.80
C ILE A 403 -9.28 22.58 5.72
N LYS A 404 -10.14 21.73 6.30
CA LYS A 404 -11.08 22.11 7.36
C LYS A 404 -10.68 21.41 8.65
N LYS A 405 -10.38 22.20 9.69
CA LYS A 405 -10.13 21.66 11.02
C LYS A 405 -11.45 21.49 11.76
N LEU A 406 -11.73 20.26 12.19
CA LEU A 406 -12.82 19.93 13.09
C LEU A 406 -12.25 19.76 14.50
N VAL A 407 -12.92 20.36 15.48
CA VAL A 407 -12.60 20.22 16.90
C VAL A 407 -13.88 19.84 17.63
N VAL A 408 -13.86 18.71 18.32
CA VAL A 408 -14.95 18.28 19.20
C VAL A 408 -14.40 18.26 20.61
N THR A 409 -15.08 18.92 21.54
CA THR A 409 -14.67 19.02 22.95
C THR A 409 -15.82 18.60 23.83
N ASN A 410 -15.56 17.70 24.77
CA ASN A 410 -16.48 17.37 25.83
C ASN A 410 -16.43 18.47 26.89
N THR A 411 -17.57 19.10 27.18
CA THR A 411 -17.65 20.21 28.13
C THR A 411 -18.70 19.91 29.20
N HIS A 412 -18.70 20.68 30.28
CA HIS A 412 -19.73 20.56 31.32
C HIS A 412 -21.17 20.76 30.83
N ASP A 413 -21.37 21.49 29.72
CA ASP A 413 -22.68 21.83 29.16
C ASP A 413 -23.06 20.91 27.97
N GLY A 414 -22.27 19.87 27.69
CA GLY A 414 -22.45 18.96 26.56
C GLY A 414 -21.28 18.97 25.56
N ILE A 415 -21.51 18.45 24.37
CA ILE A 415 -20.50 18.31 23.31
C ILE A 415 -20.44 19.57 22.45
N LYS A 416 -19.30 20.26 22.49
CA LYS A 416 -19.02 21.40 21.61
C LYS A 416 -18.37 20.92 20.31
N ILE A 417 -18.96 21.27 19.16
CA ILE A 417 -18.42 20.96 17.83
C ILE A 417 -18.08 22.27 17.11
N GLU A 418 -16.81 22.42 16.74
CA GLU A 418 -16.27 23.57 16.01
C GLU A 418 -15.71 23.09 14.66
N VAL A 419 -16.28 23.60 13.57
CA VAL A 419 -15.72 23.48 12.22
C VAL A 419 -15.09 24.81 11.87
N ARG A 420 -13.76 24.84 11.78
CA ARG A 420 -13.03 26.08 11.50
C ARG A 420 -13.17 26.51 10.05
N PRO A 421 -13.00 27.82 9.75
CA PRO A 421 -12.94 28.32 8.39
C PRO A 421 -11.93 27.54 7.53
N GLN A 422 -12.29 27.28 6.27
CA GLN A 422 -11.43 26.51 5.38
C GLN A 422 -10.13 27.25 5.06
N ARG A 423 -9.05 26.49 4.85
CA ARG A 423 -7.80 26.98 4.27
C ARG A 423 -7.63 26.45 2.84
N GLY A 424 -7.15 27.31 1.95
CA GLY A 424 -6.98 27.00 0.52
C GLY A 424 -8.17 27.45 -0.33
N THR A 425 -8.01 27.36 -1.66
CA THR A 425 -8.96 27.92 -2.64
C THR A 425 -9.87 26.88 -3.29
N PHE A 426 -9.67 25.59 -3.00
CA PHE A 426 -10.52 24.54 -3.56
C PHE A 426 -11.95 24.67 -3.03
N LYS A 427 -12.92 24.51 -3.94
CA LYS A 427 -14.34 24.54 -3.60
C LYS A 427 -14.83 23.11 -3.42
N CYS A 428 -15.07 22.73 -2.17
CA CYS A 428 -15.72 21.45 -1.86
C CYS A 428 -17.20 21.48 -2.31
N ASN A 429 -17.80 20.30 -2.44
CA ASN A 429 -19.22 20.15 -2.69
C ASN A 429 -20.06 20.77 -1.56
N GLU A 430 -21.24 21.29 -1.89
CA GLU A 430 -22.27 21.54 -0.89
C GLU A 430 -22.71 20.20 -0.30
N ARG A 431 -22.70 20.10 1.03
CA ARG A 431 -22.92 18.85 1.75
C ARG A 431 -23.33 19.08 3.20
N VAL A 432 -23.76 18.02 3.84
CA VAL A 432 -24.02 17.96 5.29
C VAL A 432 -22.85 17.25 5.98
N LEU A 433 -22.46 17.77 7.14
CA LEU A 433 -21.61 17.06 8.10
C LEU A 433 -22.52 16.54 9.21
N SER A 434 -22.54 15.22 9.39
CA SER A 434 -23.25 14.55 10.49
C SER A 434 -22.25 14.02 11.50
N PHE A 435 -22.61 14.03 12.77
CA PHE A 435 -21.75 13.60 13.87
C PHE A 435 -22.49 12.61 14.76
N GLU A 436 -21.82 11.53 15.11
CA GLU A 436 -22.16 10.59 16.18
C GLU A 436 -20.99 10.59 17.16
N ILE A 437 -21.15 11.28 18.29
CA ILE A 437 -20.10 11.45 19.30
C ILE A 437 -20.43 10.59 20.52
N TYR A 438 -19.57 9.61 20.78
CA TYR A 438 -19.64 8.72 21.94
C TYR A 438 -18.74 9.28 23.06
N ASN A 439 -19.25 9.26 24.29
CA ASN A 439 -18.50 9.51 25.52
C ASN A 439 -19.08 8.68 26.70
N GLU A 440 -18.55 8.84 27.91
CA GLU A 440 -19.07 8.21 29.14
C GLU A 440 -20.56 8.51 29.42
N SER A 441 -21.07 9.66 28.95
CA SER A 441 -22.46 10.09 29.15
C SER A 441 -23.43 9.49 28.12
N GLY A 442 -22.94 8.99 26.99
CA GLY A 442 -23.72 8.35 25.95
C GLY A 442 -23.38 8.81 24.53
N LEU A 443 -24.40 8.80 23.67
CA LEU A 443 -24.30 9.22 22.28
C LEU A 443 -24.91 10.62 22.10
N HIS A 444 -24.15 11.52 21.48
CA HIS A 444 -24.60 12.85 21.06
C HIS A 444 -24.58 12.95 19.54
N GLU A 445 -25.68 13.44 18.96
CA GLU A 445 -25.84 13.54 17.51
C GLU A 445 -25.96 15.00 17.05
N ALA A 446 -25.35 15.32 15.91
CA ALA A 446 -25.48 16.64 15.30
C ALA A 446 -25.49 16.57 13.78
N ARG A 447 -26.10 17.59 13.16
CA ARG A 447 -26.03 17.83 11.72
C ARG A 447 -25.82 19.32 11.45
N ILE A 448 -24.85 19.62 10.61
CA ILE A 448 -24.53 20.99 10.18
C ILE A 448 -24.38 21.03 8.66
N SER A 449 -24.80 22.14 8.05
CA SER A 449 -24.49 22.42 6.66
C SER A 449 -23.03 22.84 6.54
N ASP A 450 -22.25 22.18 5.68
CA ASP A 450 -20.85 22.50 5.52
C ASP A 450 -20.69 23.86 4.82
N SER A 451 -19.83 24.73 5.34
CA SER A 451 -19.57 26.04 4.75
C SER A 451 -18.09 26.41 4.82
N ALA A 452 -17.64 27.29 3.92
CA ALA A 452 -16.27 27.77 3.92
C ALA A 452 -15.93 28.66 5.13
N SER A 453 -16.94 29.34 5.70
CA SER A 453 -16.79 30.17 6.89
C SER A 453 -16.63 29.38 8.18
N GLY A 454 -16.92 28.07 8.17
CA GLY A 454 -17.01 27.28 9.38
C GLY A 454 -18.27 27.58 10.20
N CYS A 455 -18.40 26.89 11.33
CA CYS A 455 -19.48 27.08 12.30
C CYS A 455 -19.10 26.50 13.66
N GLU A 456 -19.87 26.85 14.67
CA GLU A 456 -19.76 26.30 16.02
C GLU A 456 -21.17 25.96 16.52
N ILE A 457 -21.32 24.79 17.14
CA ILE A 457 -22.56 24.35 17.79
C ILE A 457 -22.25 23.68 19.14
N LEU A 458 -23.22 23.71 20.04
CA LEU A 458 -23.23 22.95 21.29
C LEU A 458 -24.39 21.96 21.21
N VAL A 459 -24.10 20.71 21.55
CA VAL A 459 -25.07 19.61 21.62
C VAL A 459 -25.20 19.21 23.07
N GLU A 460 -26.38 19.40 23.65
CA GLU A 460 -26.67 19.01 25.03
C GLU A 460 -26.67 17.48 25.23
#